data_AF-A0A3L7PIU5-F1
#
_entry.id   AF-A0A3L7PIU5-F1
#
_cell.length_a   1.000
_cell.length_b   1.000
_cell.length_c   1.000
_cell.angle_alpha   90.00
_cell.angle_beta   90.00
_cell.angle_gamma   90.00
#
_symmetry.space_group_name_H-M   'P 1'
#
loop_
_entity.id
_entity.type
_entity.pdbx_description
1 polymer ?
#
loop_
_entity_poly.entity_id
_entity_poly.type
_entity_poly.pdbx_seq_one_letter_code
_entity_poly.pdbx_strand_id
1 'polypeptide(L)'
;MLTRILSCSLLLLSAAPLWAADLAELRVTPPDVNLATALDRQGIVVQAVFTDGITRDVTDQATWTLANPALVRREGNTLHPV
;
A
#
# COMPACT_ATOMS: atom_id res chain seq x y z
N MET A 1 46.29 25.33 29.19
CA MET A 1 44.87 25.34 28.75
C MET A 1 44.82 24.99 27.27
N LEU A 2 44.86 23.70 26.94
CA LEU A 2 44.84 23.21 25.55
C LEU A 2 43.87 22.04 25.46
N THR A 3 42.61 22.31 25.07
CA THR A 3 41.55 21.31 25.08
C THR A 3 41.11 20.98 23.65
N ARG A 4 41.68 19.88 23.14
CA ARG A 4 41.02 18.78 22.41
C ARG A 4 40.14 19.17 21.23
N ILE A 5 40.76 19.13 20.05
CA ILE A 5 40.13 18.75 18.78
C ILE A 5 39.63 17.31 18.92
N LEU A 6 38.36 17.04 18.61
CA LEU A 6 37.92 15.83 17.90
C LEU A 6 36.45 16.01 17.46
N SER A 7 36.24 16.79 16.40
CA SER A 7 35.02 16.70 15.61
C SER A 7 35.06 15.38 14.85
N CYS A 8 34.50 14.32 15.42
CA CYS A 8 34.25 13.08 14.71
C CYS A 8 32.91 13.25 13.99
N SER A 9 32.98 13.68 12.73
CA SER A 9 31.83 13.76 11.83
C SER A 9 31.12 12.41 11.81
N LEU A 10 29.87 12.42 12.28
CA LEU A 10 28.96 11.28 12.19
C LEU A 10 28.71 11.00 10.70
N LEU A 11 29.44 10.04 10.13
CA LEU A 11 29.10 9.43 8.86
C LEU A 11 27.73 8.78 9.03
N LEU A 12 26.68 9.50 8.62
CA LEU A 12 25.38 8.93 8.30
C LEU A 12 25.60 7.99 7.11
N LEU A 13 25.90 6.73 7.41
CA LEU A 13 25.85 5.65 6.44
C LEU A 13 24.38 5.50 6.02
N SER A 14 23.98 6.20 4.97
CA SER A 14 22.70 5.96 4.31
C SER A 14 22.81 4.57 3.67
N ALA A 15 22.34 3.56 4.39
CA ALA A 15 22.10 2.25 3.83
C ALA A 15 20.90 2.37 2.90
N ALA A 16 21.14 2.75 1.65
CA ALA A 16 20.14 2.57 0.61
C ALA A 16 19.85 1.06 0.51
N PRO A 17 18.57 0.63 0.63
CA PRO A 17 18.25 -0.77 0.43
C PRO A 17 18.57 -1.13 -1.02
N LEU A 18 19.66 -1.86 -1.23
CA LEU A 18 20.11 -2.34 -2.55
C LEU A 18 19.14 -3.38 -3.18
N TRP A 19 17.98 -3.61 -2.57
CA TRP A 19 17.00 -4.64 -2.95
C TRP A 19 15.55 -4.13 -2.98
N ALA A 20 15.35 -2.81 -3.07
CA ALA A 20 14.02 -2.29 -3.38
C ALA A 20 13.77 -2.50 -4.87
N ALA A 21 12.97 -3.51 -5.21
CA ALA A 21 12.44 -3.64 -6.56
C ALA A 21 11.43 -2.52 -6.81
N ASP A 22 11.44 -1.97 -8.01
CA ASP A 22 10.47 -0.95 -8.43
C ASP A 22 9.10 -1.60 -8.67
N LEU A 23 8.03 -0.83 -8.49
CA LEU A 23 6.67 -1.28 -8.82
C LEU A 23 6.53 -1.36 -10.35
N ALA A 24 6.22 -2.56 -10.86
CA ALA A 24 5.99 -2.79 -12.28
C ALA A 24 4.49 -2.68 -12.63
N GLU A 25 3.61 -3.25 -11.80
CA GLU A 25 2.17 -3.29 -12.05
C GLU A 25 1.39 -3.31 -10.73
N LEU A 26 0.21 -2.68 -10.71
CA LEU A 26 -0.73 -2.78 -9.60
C LEU A 26 -2.02 -3.44 -10.09
N ARG A 27 -2.41 -4.55 -9.46
CA ARG A 27 -3.60 -5.34 -9.79
C ARG A 27 -4.62 -5.23 -8.68
N VAL A 28 -5.88 -5.01 -9.05
CA VAL A 28 -7.01 -4.92 -8.11
C VAL A 28 -8.01 -6.00 -8.46
N THR A 29 -8.38 -6.82 -7.48
CA THR A 29 -9.33 -7.92 -7.68
C THR A 29 -10.43 -7.88 -6.63
N PRO A 30 -11.69 -8.08 -7.01
CA PRO A 30 -12.20 -8.18 -8.39
C PRO A 30 -12.21 -6.83 -9.13
N PRO A 31 -12.29 -6.84 -10.48
CA PRO A 31 -12.33 -5.60 -11.28
C PRO A 31 -13.65 -4.83 -11.12
N ASP A 32 -14.75 -5.54 -10.87
CA ASP A 32 -16.08 -4.98 -10.70
C ASP A 32 -16.65 -5.30 -9.32
N VAL A 33 -17.42 -4.34 -8.78
CA VAL A 33 -18.13 -4.48 -7.51
C VAL A 33 -19.60 -4.74 -7.76
N ASN A 34 -20.12 -5.83 -7.22
CA ASN A 34 -21.53 -6.21 -7.36
C ASN A 34 -22.15 -6.46 -5.98
N LEU A 35 -22.99 -5.51 -5.57
CA LEU A 35 -23.73 -5.51 -4.30
C LEU A 35 -25.22 -5.36 -4.62
N ALA A 36 -25.88 -6.48 -4.87
CA ALA A 36 -27.28 -6.54 -5.32
C ALA A 36 -28.28 -6.48 -4.17
N THR A 37 -27.91 -6.96 -2.98
CA THR A 37 -28.77 -7.00 -1.80
C THR A 37 -28.14 -6.27 -0.61
N ALA A 38 -28.98 -5.83 0.33
CA ALA A 38 -28.52 -5.14 1.55
C ALA A 38 -27.60 -5.99 2.46
N LEU A 39 -27.57 -7.32 2.25
CA LEU A 39 -26.72 -8.24 3.02
C LEU A 39 -25.40 -8.57 2.31
N ASP A 40 -25.19 -8.03 1.11
CA ASP A 40 -24.01 -8.29 0.33
C ASP A 40 -22.79 -7.63 0.96
N ARG A 41 -21.64 -8.29 0.76
CA ARG A 41 -20.35 -7.83 1.23
C ARG A 41 -19.29 -8.32 0.26
N GLN A 42 -18.41 -7.43 -0.15
CA GLN A 42 -17.40 -7.76 -1.14
C GLN A 42 -16.03 -7.25 -0.70
N GLY A 43 -15.08 -8.18 -0.57
CA GLY A 43 -13.69 -7.85 -0.30
C GLY A 43 -12.97 -7.45 -1.58
N ILE A 44 -12.03 -6.52 -1.48
CA ILE A 44 -11.14 -6.16 -2.58
C ILE A 44 -9.69 -6.33 -2.13
N VAL A 45 -8.89 -6.94 -3.00
CA VAL A 45 -7.46 -7.22 -2.80
C VAL A 45 -6.67 -6.40 -3.79
N VAL A 46 -5.55 -5.81 -3.34
CA VAL A 46 -4.60 -5.08 -4.17
C VAL A 46 -3.26 -5.78 -4.10
N GLN A 47 -2.74 -6.13 -5.27
CA GLN A 47 -1.46 -6.81 -5.41
C GLN A 47 -0.52 -5.94 -6.24
N ALA A 48 0.71 -5.79 -5.76
CA ALA A 48 1.78 -5.13 -6.47
C ALA A 48 2.69 -6.19 -7.09
N VAL A 49 2.85 -6.14 -8.42
CA VAL A 49 3.88 -6.89 -9.13
C VAL A 49 5.09 -5.98 -9.27
N PHE A 50 6.24 -6.46 -8.80
CA PHE A 50 7.48 -5.71 -8.82
C PHE A 50 8.38 -6.14 -9.99
N THR A 51 9.38 -5.32 -10.33
CA THR A 51 10.32 -5.60 -11.43
C THR A 51 11.20 -6.83 -11.20
N ASP A 52 11.30 -7.30 -9.95
CA ASP A 52 11.92 -8.57 -9.57
C ASP A 52 11.02 -9.79 -9.86
N GLY A 53 9.81 -9.58 -10.36
CA GLY A 53 8.81 -10.62 -10.63
C GLY A 53 8.01 -11.06 -9.40
N ILE A 54 8.28 -10.49 -8.23
CA ILE A 54 7.58 -10.84 -6.98
C ILE A 54 6.25 -10.10 -6.94
N THR A 55 5.19 -10.84 -6.65
CA THR A 55 3.87 -10.26 -6.35
C THR A 55 3.70 -10.16 -4.84
N ARG A 56 3.37 -8.97 -4.32
CA ARG A 56 3.10 -8.74 -2.90
C ARG A 56 1.68 -8.26 -2.71
N ASP A 57 1.03 -8.74 -1.66
CA ASP A 57 -0.23 -8.17 -1.20
C ASP A 57 0.05 -6.81 -0.55
N VAL A 58 -0.57 -5.78 -1.10
CA VAL A 58 -0.44 -4.39 -0.65
C VAL A 58 -1.81 -3.79 -0.32
N THR A 59 -2.80 -4.65 -0.07
CA THR A 59 -4.20 -4.30 0.23
C THR A 59 -4.31 -3.28 1.37
N ASP A 60 -3.50 -3.45 2.42
CA ASP A 60 -3.46 -2.55 3.59
C ASP A 60 -2.61 -1.28 3.36
N GLN A 61 -1.72 -1.31 2.36
CA GLN A 61 -0.84 -0.19 2.01
C GLN A 61 -1.50 0.74 0.96
N ALA A 62 -2.47 0.23 0.22
CA ALA A 62 -3.19 0.98 -0.79
C ALA A 62 -4.15 2.00 -0.17
N THR A 63 -4.25 3.18 -0.79
CA THR A 63 -5.25 4.20 -0.44
C THR A 63 -6.42 4.13 -1.41
N TRP A 64 -7.64 4.09 -0.87
CA TRP A 64 -8.86 3.81 -1.62
C TRP A 64 -9.80 5.01 -1.57
N THR A 65 -10.38 5.35 -2.72
CA THR A 65 -11.44 6.35 -2.81
C THR A 65 -12.66 5.73 -3.47
N LEU A 66 -13.84 6.00 -2.90
CA LEU A 66 -15.11 5.58 -3.49
C LEU A 66 -15.60 6.68 -4.41
N ALA A 67 -15.92 6.32 -5.66
CA ALA A 67 -16.47 7.26 -6.64
C ALA A 67 -17.82 7.83 -6.18
N ASN A 68 -18.64 7.01 -5.52
CA ASN A 68 -19.90 7.43 -4.93
C ASN A 68 -20.10 6.82 -3.52
N PRO A 69 -19.78 7.57 -2.45
CA PRO A 69 -19.94 7.08 -1.07
C PRO A 69 -21.41 6.97 -0.64
N ALA A 70 -22.37 7.49 -1.41
CA ALA A 70 -23.80 7.36 -1.13
C ALA A 70 -24.40 6.02 -1.60
N LEU A 71 -23.61 5.15 -2.23
CA LEU A 71 -24.03 3.81 -2.67
C LEU A 71 -23.33 2.69 -1.89
N VAL A 72 -22.15 2.98 -1.34
CA VAL A 72 -21.27 1.98 -0.75
C VAL A 72 -20.62 2.53 0.52
N ARG A 73 -20.66 1.73 1.58
CA ARG A 73 -19.87 1.90 2.79
C ARG A 73 -18.65 0.99 2.73
N ARG A 74 -17.47 1.54 3.01
CA ARG A 74 -16.23 0.76 3.14
C ARG A 74 -15.91 0.52 4.61
N GLU A 75 -15.65 -0.74 4.95
CA GLU A 75 -15.10 -1.17 6.24
C GLU A 75 -13.82 -1.98 5.98
N GLY A 76 -12.66 -1.37 6.27
CA GLY A 76 -11.37 -1.93 5.87
C GLY A 76 -11.30 -2.14 4.35
N ASN A 77 -11.13 -3.39 3.93
CA ASN A 77 -11.10 -3.80 2.52
C ASN A 77 -12.41 -4.45 2.05
N THR A 78 -13.45 -4.38 2.88
CA THR A 78 -14.78 -4.89 2.56
C THR A 78 -15.72 -3.73 2.22
N LEU A 79 -16.48 -3.92 1.15
CA LEU A 79 -17.53 -3.02 0.69
C LEU A 79 -18.89 -3.57 1.06
N HIS A 80 -19.74 -2.70 1.54
CA HIS A 80 -21.13 -2.96 1.92
C HIS A 80 -22.03 -1.97 1.19
N PRO A 81 -23.23 -2.37 0.73
CA PRO A 81 -24.23 -1.40 0.28
C PRO A 81 -24.69 -0.53 1.46
N VAL A 82 -25.07 0.71 1.17
CA VAL A 82 -25.65 1.63 2.19
C VAL A 82 -27.15 1.46 2.36
#